data_AF-A0A059AIT6-F1
#
_entry.id   AF-A0A059AIT6-F1
#
_cell.length_a   1.000
_cell.length_b   1.000
_cell.length_c   1.000
_cell.angle_alpha   90.00
_cell.angle_beta   90.00
_cell.angle_gamma   90.00
#
_symmetry.space_group_name_H-M   'P 1'
#
loop_
_entity.id
_entity.type
_entity.pdbx_description
1 polymer ?
#
loop_
_entity_poly.entity_id
_entity_poly.type
_entity_poly.pdbx_seq_one_letter_code
_entity_poly.pdbx_strand_id
1 'polypeptide(L)'
;MHSAPNHDLCDLVEKKCCRVVSCADIATIAAHDSIFLSGRPEYDVPLGRRDELASASVNETTKNLPSPAQSASQILAALAKKSFDATNVVTLSGAHTIGLGHCGSFTDRLYPTPDPAMEKSFARAYQYEDPTTRDIVTSFAKDLELFFERFVLAMTKMGQLGLLTGTKGEIQARCSARNS
;
A
#
# COMPACT_ATOMS: atom_id res chain seq x y z
N MET A 1 -6.27 25.51 -5.96
CA MET A 1 -7.00 24.36 -5.39
C MET A 1 -6.84 23.23 -6.40
N HIS A 2 -5.96 22.28 -6.13
CA HIS A 2 -5.81 21.10 -7.00
C HIS A 2 -6.80 20.04 -6.50
N SER A 3 -7.69 19.59 -7.38
CA SER A 3 -8.52 18.39 -7.16
C SER A 3 -7.61 17.21 -6.81
N ALA A 4 -8.04 16.33 -5.91
CA ALA A 4 -7.33 15.07 -5.70
C ALA A 4 -7.41 14.24 -7.00
N PRO A 5 -6.33 13.60 -7.46
CA PRO A 5 -6.28 12.92 -8.77
C PRO A 5 -7.39 11.86 -8.96
N ASN A 6 -7.86 11.24 -7.89
CA ASN A 6 -8.96 10.26 -7.96
C ASN A 6 -10.34 10.90 -8.24
N HIS A 7 -10.55 12.18 -7.92
CA HIS A 7 -11.80 12.89 -8.25
C HIS A 7 -11.91 13.08 -9.77
N ASP A 8 -10.81 13.47 -10.41
CA ASP A 8 -10.77 13.71 -11.85
C ASP A 8 -10.96 12.40 -12.63
N LEU A 9 -10.38 11.29 -12.16
CA LEU A 9 -10.60 9.96 -12.73
C LEU A 9 -12.06 9.51 -12.60
N CYS A 10 -12.68 9.70 -11.42
CA CYS A 10 -14.09 9.37 -11.21
C CYS A 10 -15.01 10.15 -12.15
N ASP A 11 -14.79 11.46 -12.29
CA ASP A 11 -15.60 12.30 -13.18
C ASP A 11 -15.48 11.88 -14.66
N LEU A 12 -14.29 11.45 -15.10
CA LEU A 12 -14.07 10.96 -16.46
C LEU A 12 -14.76 9.61 -16.69
N VAL A 13 -14.67 8.70 -15.72
CA VAL A 13 -15.31 7.38 -15.79
C VAL A 13 -16.83 7.52 -15.76
N GLU A 14 -17.40 8.32 -14.87
CA GLU A 14 -18.84 8.58 -14.80
C GLU A 14 -19.41 9.17 -16.10
N LYS A 15 -18.65 10.04 -16.78
CA LYS A 15 -19.03 10.55 -18.12
C LYS A 15 -19.10 9.46 -19.18
N LYS A 16 -18.31 8.38 -19.04
CA LYS A 16 -18.26 7.27 -20.00
C LYS A 16 -19.24 6.16 -19.66
N CYS A 17 -19.33 5.81 -18.38
CA CYS A 17 -20.17 4.76 -17.85
C CYS A 17 -20.69 5.15 -16.46
N CYS A 18 -21.82 5.87 -16.46
CA CYS A 18 -22.50 6.37 -15.26
C CYS A 18 -22.87 5.21 -14.30
N ARG A 19 -22.43 5.29 -13.04
CA ARG A 19 -22.74 4.34 -11.95
C ARG A 19 -22.34 2.88 -12.20
N VAL A 20 -21.29 2.63 -12.97
CA VAL A 20 -20.81 1.26 -13.25
C VAL A 20 -19.57 0.91 -12.43
N VAL A 21 -18.65 1.84 -12.25
CA VAL A 21 -17.34 1.59 -11.63
C VAL A 21 -17.29 2.25 -10.26
N SER A 22 -16.95 1.46 -9.23
CA SER A 22 -16.81 1.97 -7.86
C SER A 22 -15.53 2.78 -7.68
N CYS A 23 -15.52 3.68 -6.72
CA CYS A 23 -14.32 4.41 -6.31
C CYS A 23 -13.23 3.48 -5.77
N ALA A 24 -13.63 2.39 -5.11
CA ALA A 24 -12.72 1.33 -4.68
C ALA A 24 -11.99 0.65 -5.86
N ASP A 25 -12.70 0.36 -6.95
CA ASP A 25 -12.07 -0.20 -8.16
C ASP A 25 -11.24 0.85 -8.90
N ILE A 26 -11.67 2.11 -8.98
CA ILE A 26 -10.87 3.22 -9.55
C ILE A 26 -9.54 3.34 -8.82
N ALA A 27 -9.54 3.34 -7.48
CA ALA A 27 -8.30 3.42 -6.70
C ALA A 27 -7.38 2.22 -6.94
N THR A 28 -7.95 1.03 -7.11
CA THR A 28 -7.18 -0.19 -7.38
C THR A 28 -6.55 -0.17 -8.78
N ILE A 29 -7.31 0.25 -9.80
CA ILE A 29 -6.82 0.39 -11.18
C ILE A 29 -5.75 1.49 -11.24
N ALA A 30 -5.99 2.65 -10.63
CA ALA A 30 -5.02 3.74 -10.61
C ALA A 30 -3.69 3.32 -9.94
N ALA A 31 -3.75 2.52 -8.88
CA ALA A 31 -2.55 1.96 -8.24
C ALA A 31 -1.80 1.00 -9.17
N HIS A 32 -2.52 0.09 -9.83
CA HIS A 32 -1.94 -0.82 -10.85
C HIS A 32 -1.27 -0.05 -11.98
N ASP A 33 -1.97 0.93 -12.57
CA ASP A 33 -1.46 1.70 -13.70
C ASP A 33 -0.24 2.53 -13.28
N SER A 34 -0.21 3.04 -12.05
CA SER A 34 0.96 3.74 -11.51
C SER A 34 2.18 2.82 -11.39
N ILE A 35 1.98 1.55 -11.01
CA ILE A 35 3.03 0.52 -10.95
C ILE A 35 3.53 0.23 -12.37
N PHE A 36 2.63 -0.02 -13.32
CA PHE A 36 2.97 -0.26 -14.72
C PHE A 36 3.73 0.90 -15.35
N LEU A 37 3.23 2.13 -15.21
CA LEU A 37 3.86 3.36 -15.73
C LEU A 37 5.21 3.66 -15.09
N SER A 38 5.47 3.15 -13.88
CA SER A 38 6.78 3.21 -13.25
C SER A 38 7.79 2.22 -13.86
N GLY A 39 7.38 1.41 -14.84
CA GLY A 39 8.20 0.45 -15.58
C GLY A 39 8.17 -0.96 -14.97
N ARG A 40 7.05 -1.36 -14.36
CA ARG A 40 6.89 -2.68 -13.71
C ARG A 40 5.94 -3.57 -14.51
N PRO A 41 5.97 -4.90 -14.31
CA PRO A 41 5.11 -5.81 -15.06
C PRO A 41 3.63 -5.49 -14.91
N GLU A 42 2.90 -5.57 -16.02
CA GLU A 42 1.44 -5.49 -16.04
C GLU A 42 0.84 -6.76 -15.42
N TYR A 43 -0.29 -6.64 -14.73
CA TYR A 43 -0.99 -7.78 -14.15
C TYR A 43 -2.50 -7.55 -14.05
N ASP A 44 -3.28 -8.63 -14.07
CA ASP A 44 -4.73 -8.51 -13.96
C ASP A 44 -5.16 -8.03 -12.58
N VAL A 45 -6.02 -7.00 -12.55
CA VAL A 45 -6.62 -6.49 -11.34
C VAL A 45 -8.04 -7.07 -11.20
N PRO A 46 -8.32 -7.88 -10.16
CA PRO A 46 -9.68 -8.32 -9.88
C PRO A 46 -10.57 -7.11 -9.57
N LEU A 47 -11.73 -7.00 -10.20
CA LEU A 47 -12.70 -5.90 -10.04
C LEU A 47 -14.00 -6.39 -9.38
N GLY A 48 -14.94 -5.46 -9.16
CA GLY A 48 -16.25 -5.72 -8.58
C GLY A 48 -16.36 -5.27 -7.12
N ARG A 49 -15.43 -4.44 -6.64
CA ARG A 49 -15.52 -3.83 -5.32
C ARG A 49 -16.66 -2.83 -5.28
N ARG A 50 -17.17 -2.58 -4.08
CA ARG A 50 -18.20 -1.57 -3.82
C ARG A 50 -17.73 -0.60 -2.76
N ASP A 51 -18.24 0.62 -2.86
CA ASP A 51 -17.85 1.71 -2.00
C ASP A 51 -18.51 1.58 -0.63
N GLU A 52 -17.69 1.80 0.39
CA GLU A 52 -18.16 1.79 1.77
C GLU A 52 -19.04 3.00 2.04
N LEU A 53 -20.10 2.78 2.82
CA LEU A 53 -21.06 3.83 3.11
C LEU A 53 -20.49 4.83 4.13
N ALA A 54 -19.55 4.42 4.98
CA ALA A 54 -18.99 5.25 6.03
C ALA A 54 -17.48 5.45 5.81
N SER A 55 -17.01 6.68 6.05
CA SER A 55 -15.59 6.94 6.11
C SER A 55 -15.00 6.38 7.41
N ALA A 56 -13.74 5.96 7.37
CA ALA A 56 -13.02 5.50 8.55
C ALA A 56 -12.88 6.63 9.59
N SER A 57 -13.04 6.29 10.87
CA SER A 57 -12.70 7.22 11.95
C SER A 57 -11.18 7.34 12.09
N VAL A 58 -10.71 8.45 12.66
CA VAL A 58 -9.27 8.65 12.93
C VAL A 58 -8.72 7.53 13.81
N ASN A 59 -9.47 7.11 14.83
CA ASN A 59 -9.05 6.04 15.74
C ASN A 59 -8.95 4.67 15.06
N GLU A 60 -9.91 4.33 14.19
CA GLU A 60 -9.82 3.10 13.39
C GLU A 60 -8.65 3.17 12.41
N THR A 61 -8.38 4.35 11.85
CA THR A 61 -7.25 4.56 10.93
C THR A 61 -5.92 4.35 11.64
N THR A 62 -5.67 5.02 12.77
CA THR A 62 -4.41 4.92 13.51
C THR A 62 -4.18 3.52 14.09
N LYS A 63 -5.24 2.79 14.41
CA LYS A 63 -5.16 1.39 14.86
C LYS A 63 -4.74 0.41 13.76
N ASN A 64 -5.07 0.72 12.50
CA ASN A 64 -4.88 -0.18 11.37
C ASN A 64 -3.67 0.13 10.49
N LEU A 65 -3.10 1.34 10.59
CA LEU A 65 -1.93 1.75 9.82
C LEU A 65 -0.63 1.58 10.62
N PRO A 66 0.38 0.87 10.06
CA PRO A 66 1.70 0.82 10.67
C PRO A 66 2.35 2.21 10.74
N SER A 67 3.04 2.49 11.84
CA SER A 67 3.83 3.71 12.02
C SER A 67 5.27 3.49 11.53
N PRO A 68 5.92 4.50 10.92
CA PRO A 68 7.31 4.39 10.48
C PRO A 68 8.31 4.18 11.64
N ALA A 69 7.90 4.43 12.88
CA ALA A 69 8.72 4.21 14.07
C ALA A 69 8.65 2.76 14.61
N GLN A 70 7.80 1.89 14.03
CA GLN A 70 7.65 0.52 14.50
C GLN A 70 8.81 -0.37 14.07
N SER A 71 9.16 -1.34 14.92
CA SER A 71 10.11 -2.41 14.56
C SER A 71 9.49 -3.36 13.52
N ALA A 72 10.34 -4.12 12.82
CA ALA A 72 9.88 -5.15 11.88
C ALA A 72 8.91 -6.14 12.56
N SER A 73 9.25 -6.63 13.76
CA SER A 73 8.38 -7.52 14.54
C SER A 73 7.00 -6.92 14.87
N GLN A 74 6.92 -5.62 15.16
CA GLN A 74 5.65 -4.93 15.41
C GLN A 74 4.82 -4.80 14.13
N ILE A 75 5.45 -4.46 13.00
CA ILE A 75 4.79 -4.36 11.69
C ILE A 75 4.27 -5.75 11.27
N LEU A 76 5.08 -6.79 11.41
CA LEU A 76 4.71 -8.18 11.14
C LEU A 76 3.50 -8.59 11.99
N ALA A 77 3.52 -8.33 13.30
CA ALA A 77 2.39 -8.65 14.18
C ALA A 77 1.12 -7.88 13.84
N ALA A 78 1.24 -6.62 13.41
CA ALA A 78 0.10 -5.79 13.00
C ALA A 78 -0.53 -6.32 11.71
N LEU A 79 0.29 -6.65 10.71
CA LEU A 79 -0.18 -7.09 9.38
C LEU A 79 -0.56 -8.58 9.35
N ALA A 80 -0.05 -9.40 10.28
CA ALA A 80 -0.53 -10.76 10.49
C ALA A 80 -2.04 -10.80 10.82
N LYS A 81 -2.58 -9.78 11.51
CA LYS A 81 -4.04 -9.64 11.76
C LYS A 81 -4.85 -9.45 10.47
N LYS A 82 -4.20 -9.04 9.38
CA LYS A 82 -4.76 -8.90 8.03
C LYS A 82 -4.35 -10.08 7.14
N SER A 83 -3.92 -11.19 7.74
CA SER A 83 -3.49 -12.41 7.05
C SER A 83 -2.27 -12.24 6.14
N PHE A 84 -1.41 -11.26 6.42
CA PHE A 84 -0.12 -11.13 5.73
C PHE A 84 0.99 -11.84 6.49
N ASP A 85 1.80 -12.60 5.76
CA ASP A 85 3.03 -13.20 6.27
C ASP A 85 4.23 -12.27 6.07
N ALA A 86 5.41 -12.68 6.57
CA ALA A 86 6.63 -11.90 6.43
C ALA A 86 7.01 -11.62 4.97
N THR A 87 6.78 -12.58 4.08
CA THR A 87 7.02 -12.41 2.65
C THR A 87 6.16 -11.28 2.10
N ASN A 88 4.85 -11.28 2.39
CA ASN A 88 3.95 -10.22 1.95
C ASN A 88 4.37 -8.86 2.49
N VAL A 89 4.73 -8.76 3.76
CA VAL A 89 5.14 -7.49 4.39
C VAL A 89 6.42 -6.95 3.77
N VAL A 90 7.46 -7.77 3.63
CA VAL A 90 8.73 -7.37 3.00
C VAL A 90 8.50 -6.94 1.56
N THR A 91 7.71 -7.72 0.83
CA THR A 91 7.40 -7.44 -0.58
C THR A 91 6.67 -6.10 -0.74
N LEU A 92 5.59 -5.87 0.02
CA LEU A 92 4.82 -4.62 -0.05
C LEU A 92 5.65 -3.42 0.40
N SER A 93 6.58 -3.62 1.34
CA SER A 93 7.53 -2.57 1.75
C SER A 93 8.43 -2.12 0.59
N GLY A 94 8.61 -2.95 -0.44
CA GLY A 94 9.28 -2.59 -1.68
C GLY A 94 8.60 -1.46 -2.45
N ALA A 95 7.34 -1.13 -2.16
CA ALA A 95 6.66 0.03 -2.75
C ALA A 95 7.37 1.36 -2.42
N HIS A 96 8.17 1.42 -1.36
CA HIS A 96 9.03 2.56 -1.02
C HIS A 96 10.20 2.77 -2.00
N THR A 97 10.34 1.96 -3.06
CA THR A 97 11.29 2.20 -4.16
C THR A 97 11.01 3.51 -4.93
N ILE A 98 9.78 4.02 -4.84
CA ILE A 98 9.35 5.31 -5.41
C ILE A 98 8.62 6.15 -4.36
N GLY A 99 8.47 7.45 -4.63
CA GLY A 99 7.72 8.38 -3.79
C GLY A 99 8.61 9.26 -2.91
N LEU A 100 7.99 9.88 -1.90
CA LEU A 100 8.61 10.87 -1.02
C LEU A 100 8.21 10.61 0.43
N GLY A 101 9.13 10.83 1.37
CA GLY A 101 8.88 10.78 2.81
C GLY A 101 9.01 12.17 3.44
N HIS A 102 8.06 12.56 4.27
CA HIS A 102 8.15 13.82 5.03
C HIS A 102 9.13 13.68 6.20
N CYS A 103 9.88 14.74 6.54
CA CYS A 103 10.92 14.71 7.58
C CYS A 103 10.41 14.13 8.91
N GLY A 104 9.20 14.54 9.34
CA GLY A 104 8.59 14.06 10.59
C GLY A 104 8.37 12.54 10.69
N SER A 105 8.50 11.80 9.58
CA SER A 105 8.41 10.34 9.57
C SER A 105 9.71 9.65 9.99
N PHE A 106 10.85 10.34 10.02
CA PHE A 106 12.15 9.73 10.32
C PHE A 106 13.12 10.64 11.10
N THR A 107 12.74 11.86 11.44
CA THR A 107 13.58 12.80 12.22
C THR A 107 14.04 12.23 13.57
N ASP A 108 13.23 11.38 14.19
CA ASP A 108 13.56 10.74 15.47
C ASP A 108 14.73 9.74 15.34
N ARG A 109 15.05 9.30 14.12
CA ARG A 109 16.23 8.48 13.84
C ARG A 109 17.49 9.32 13.59
N LEU A 110 17.36 10.65 13.52
CA LEU A 110 18.46 11.58 13.24
C LEU A 110 18.88 12.38 14.49
N TYR A 111 17.93 12.70 15.37
CA TYR A 111 18.17 13.62 16.49
C TYR A 111 17.56 13.14 17.81
N PRO A 112 18.17 13.49 18.96
CA PRO A 112 19.46 14.18 19.08
C PRO A 112 20.65 13.27 18.74
N THR A 113 20.47 11.96 18.85
CA THR A 113 21.48 10.94 18.56
C THR A 113 21.04 10.14 17.34
N PRO A 114 21.85 10.08 16.27
CA PRO A 114 21.53 9.28 15.11
C PRO A 114 21.42 7.79 15.44
N ASP A 115 20.44 7.13 14.84
CA ASP A 115 20.27 5.68 14.89
C ASP A 115 21.48 5.00 14.21
N PRO A 116 22.21 4.11 14.92
CA PRO A 116 23.33 3.36 14.34
C PRO A 116 22.96 2.57 13.08
N ALA A 117 21.70 2.13 12.94
CA ALA A 117 21.22 1.43 11.76
C ALA A 117 21.12 2.35 10.52
N MET A 118 21.20 3.68 10.68
CA MET A 118 21.29 4.63 9.57
C MET A 118 22.73 4.87 9.09
N GLU A 119 23.74 4.23 9.70
CA GLU A 119 25.11 4.39 9.23
C GLU A 119 25.34 3.75 7.84
N LYS A 120 26.05 4.51 7.00
CA LYS A 120 26.08 4.41 5.53
C LYS A 120 26.76 3.16 4.94
N SER A 121 27.10 2.14 5.73
CA SER A 121 27.75 0.95 5.17
C SER A 121 26.75 -0.19 5.00
N PHE A 122 26.59 -0.66 3.77
CA PHE A 122 25.80 -1.86 3.43
C PHE A 122 26.23 -3.08 4.26
N ALA A 123 27.50 -3.14 4.68
CA ALA A 123 28.03 -4.19 5.55
C ALA A 123 27.47 -4.16 7.00
N ARG A 124 27.03 -3.00 7.50
CA ARG A 124 26.35 -2.90 8.81
C ARG A 124 24.85 -3.15 8.71
N ALA A 125 24.23 -2.92 7.56
CA ALA A 125 22.78 -3.10 7.39
C ALA A 125 22.32 -4.50 7.85
N TYR A 126 23.05 -5.55 7.45
CA TYR A 126 22.79 -6.93 7.87
C TYR A 126 22.82 -7.19 9.38
N GLN A 127 23.54 -6.37 10.16
CA GLN A 127 23.61 -6.50 11.62
C GLN A 127 22.35 -5.97 12.32
N TYR A 128 21.62 -5.07 11.67
CA TYR A 128 20.43 -4.41 12.22
C TYR A 128 19.13 -4.90 11.56
N GLU A 129 19.21 -5.86 10.64
CA GLU A 129 18.04 -6.49 10.03
C GLU A 129 17.41 -7.52 10.97
N ASP A 130 16.07 -7.52 11.00
CA ASP A 130 15.30 -8.50 11.73
C ASP A 130 15.51 -9.89 11.11
N PRO A 131 15.94 -10.91 11.88
CA PRO A 131 16.24 -12.25 11.36
C PRO A 131 15.07 -12.90 10.60
N THR A 132 13.83 -12.57 10.94
CA THR A 132 12.63 -13.10 10.27
C THR A 132 12.48 -12.57 8.84
N THR A 133 13.05 -11.39 8.53
CA THR A 133 12.89 -10.74 7.23
C THR A 133 14.16 -10.70 6.39
N ARG A 134 15.34 -10.81 7.03
CA ARG A 134 16.66 -10.69 6.39
C ARG A 134 16.83 -11.54 5.13
N ASP A 135 16.45 -12.81 5.20
CA ASP A 135 16.68 -13.73 4.07
C ASP A 135 15.76 -13.41 2.89
N ILE A 136 14.56 -12.89 3.15
CA ILE A 136 13.59 -12.43 2.15
C ILE A 136 14.09 -11.13 1.50
N VAL A 137 14.58 -10.18 2.28
CA VAL A 137 15.21 -8.95 1.77
C VAL A 137 16.40 -9.28 0.88
N THR A 138 17.25 -10.21 1.32
CA THR A 138 18.44 -10.64 0.58
C THR A 138 18.09 -11.34 -0.73
N SER A 139 17.03 -12.15 -0.77
CA SER A 139 16.63 -12.83 -2.01
C SER A 139 16.11 -11.82 -3.03
N PHE A 140 15.25 -10.88 -2.62
CA PHE A 140 14.75 -9.82 -3.51
C PHE A 140 15.83 -8.84 -3.98
N ALA A 141 16.84 -8.57 -3.15
CA ALA A 141 17.98 -7.74 -3.56
C ALA A 141 18.86 -8.40 -4.63
N LYS A 142 18.88 -9.75 -4.69
CA LYS A 142 19.64 -10.53 -5.67
C LYS A 142 18.83 -10.88 -6.92
N ASP A 143 17.52 -10.97 -6.77
CA ASP A 143 16.61 -11.42 -7.81
C ASP A 143 15.41 -10.47 -7.91
N LEU A 144 15.50 -9.55 -8.87
CA LEU A 144 14.47 -8.56 -9.13
C LEU A 144 13.21 -9.17 -9.76
N GLU A 145 13.34 -10.27 -10.51
CA GLU A 145 12.20 -10.96 -11.12
C GLU A 145 11.35 -11.64 -10.05
N LEU A 146 12.01 -12.35 -9.12
CA LEU A 146 11.37 -12.90 -7.93
C LEU A 146 10.66 -11.82 -7.11
N PHE A 147 11.29 -10.66 -6.92
CA PHE A 147 10.63 -9.54 -6.23
C PHE A 147 9.33 -9.14 -6.92
N PHE A 148 9.35 -8.93 -8.24
CA PHE A 148 8.16 -8.50 -8.98
C PHE A 148 7.06 -9.57 -9.00
N GLU A 149 7.40 -10.84 -9.15
CA GLU A 149 6.44 -11.94 -9.05
C GLU A 149 5.72 -11.89 -7.70
N ARG A 150 6.47 -11.77 -6.60
CA ARG A 150 5.89 -11.66 -5.25
C ARG A 150 5.11 -10.36 -5.08
N PHE A 151 5.57 -9.26 -5.66
CA PHE A 151 4.93 -7.95 -5.56
C PHE A 151 3.52 -7.94 -6.14
N VAL A 152 3.34 -8.52 -7.33
CA VAL A 152 2.02 -8.68 -7.95
C VAL A 152 1.08 -9.49 -7.04
N LEU A 153 1.55 -10.61 -6.50
CA LEU A 153 0.76 -11.46 -5.61
C LEU A 153 0.37 -10.72 -4.32
N ALA A 154 1.31 -10.00 -3.72
CA ALA A 154 1.07 -9.27 -2.48
C ALA A 154 0.14 -8.06 -2.69
N MET A 155 0.30 -7.30 -3.78
CA MET A 155 -0.59 -6.20 -4.16
C MET A 155 -2.01 -6.69 -4.45
N THR A 156 -2.15 -7.81 -5.16
CA THR A 156 -3.46 -8.43 -5.43
C THR A 156 -4.15 -8.84 -4.13
N LYS A 157 -3.42 -9.49 -3.22
CA LYS A 157 -3.93 -9.86 -1.89
C LYS A 157 -4.32 -8.64 -1.06
N MET A 158 -3.51 -7.58 -1.09
CA MET A 158 -3.80 -6.32 -0.39
C MET A 158 -5.05 -5.62 -0.92
N GLY A 159 -5.20 -5.57 -2.24
CA GLY A 159 -6.39 -5.03 -2.89
C GLY A 159 -7.67 -5.82 -2.60
N GLN A 160 -7.56 -7.00 -1.96
CA GLN A 160 -8.69 -7.85 -1.59
C GLN A 160 -8.97 -7.88 -0.07
N LEU A 161 -8.43 -6.94 0.69
CA LEU A 161 -8.75 -6.84 2.12
C LEU A 161 -10.11 -6.17 2.36
N GLY A 162 -10.98 -6.84 3.12
CA GLY A 162 -12.20 -6.22 3.67
C GLY A 162 -13.20 -5.74 2.61
N LEU A 163 -13.12 -6.24 1.37
CA LEU A 163 -13.96 -5.79 0.27
C LEU A 163 -15.46 -6.01 0.49
N LEU A 164 -16.23 -5.02 0.03
CA LEU A 164 -17.66 -5.14 -0.18
C LEU A 164 -17.93 -5.58 -1.63
N THR A 165 -18.79 -6.57 -1.81
CA THR A 165 -19.18 -7.11 -3.13
C THR A 165 -20.68 -7.35 -3.22
N GLY A 166 -21.15 -7.62 -4.44
CA GLY A 166 -22.56 -7.93 -4.70
C GLY A 166 -23.45 -6.73 -4.41
N THR A 167 -24.26 -6.81 -3.36
CA THR A 167 -25.17 -5.73 -2.93
C THR A 167 -24.70 -4.98 -1.69
N LYS A 168 -23.52 -5.34 -1.14
CA LYS A 168 -22.97 -4.67 0.05
C LYS A 168 -22.28 -3.37 -0.38
N GLY A 169 -22.69 -2.23 0.19
CA GLY A 169 -22.18 -0.91 -0.22
C GLY A 169 -22.81 -0.39 -1.51
N GLU A 170 -22.22 0.65 -2.09
CA GLU A 170 -22.76 1.36 -3.25
C GLU A 170 -21.74 1.56 -4.38
N ILE A 171 -22.17 2.17 -5.49
CA ILE A 171 -21.28 2.76 -6.49
C ILE A 171 -21.49 4.26 -6.38
N GLN A 172 -20.50 4.99 -5.86
CA GLN A 172 -20.60 6.43 -5.63
C GLN A 172 -20.41 7.20 -6.94
N ALA A 173 -21.25 8.23 -7.18
CA ALA A 173 -21.03 9.15 -8.31
C ALA A 173 -19.85 10.08 -8.06
N ARG A 174 -19.49 10.27 -6.79
CA ARG A 174 -18.40 11.14 -6.36
C ARG A 174 -17.68 10.47 -5.22
N CYS A 175 -16.40 10.14 -5.39
CA CYS A 175 -15.64 9.40 -4.37
C CYS A 175 -15.45 10.15 -3.05
N SER A 176 -15.75 11.45 -3.00
CA SER A 176 -15.69 12.25 -1.78
C SER A 176 -16.99 12.25 -0.98
N ALA A 177 -18.07 11.63 -1.45
CA ALA A 177 -19.36 11.69 -0.80
C ALA A 177 -20.22 10.44 -1.04
N ARG A 178 -20.98 10.05 -0.01
CA ARG A 178 -22.05 9.06 -0.16
C ARG A 178 -23.13 9.59 -1.10
N ASN A 179 -23.80 8.69 -1.81
CA ASN A 179 -25.01 9.06 -2.53
C ASN A 179 -26.12 9.53 -1.59
N SER A 180 -26.92 10.48 -2.09
CA SER A 180 -28.14 11.00 -1.47
C SER A 180 -29.38 10.31 -2.00
#